data_AF-A0A419KT79-F1
#
_entry.id   AF-A0A419KT79-F1
#
_cell.length_a   1.000
_cell.length_b   1.000
_cell.length_c   1.000
_cell.angle_alpha   90.00
_cell.angle_beta   90.00
_cell.angle_gamma   90.00
#
_symmetry.space_group_name_H-M   'P 1'
#
loop_
_entity.id
_entity.type
_entity.pdbx_description
1 polymer ?
#
loop_
_entity_poly.entity_id
_entity_poly.type
_entity_poly.pdbx_seq_one_letter_code
_entity_poly.pdbx_strand_id
1 'polypeptide(L)'
;MYRKDLRDMYKEAIREWMENYRDILKEWKEKLKEWKMQAKNEIAKGSLPPLPPLPNVPRMPPLQLHGARSNVVASRIGDEELKIIDMLIEAGLFETRSEAVAFLVNEGIKARQDIIEKVSSALKEIRKIRQQAEEQVKKLRKDLGLAESEEKTSGRFCHQCGRDLANLPAEIQVCPYCGTRLKEA
;
A
#
# COMPACT_ATOMS: atom_id res chain seq x y z
N MET A 1 7.67 21.15 5.49
CA MET A 1 6.76 21.52 6.61
C MET A 1 5.91 20.34 7.15
N TYR A 2 5.91 19.16 6.51
CA TYR A 2 5.00 18.04 6.84
C TYR A 2 5.52 17.01 7.88
N ARG A 3 6.82 17.04 8.22
CA ARG A 3 7.49 15.99 9.02
C ARG A 3 7.33 16.15 10.54
N LYS A 4 7.06 17.36 11.03
CA LYS A 4 6.82 17.63 12.47
C LYS A 4 5.43 17.15 12.90
N ASP A 5 4.43 17.39 12.05
CA ASP A 5 3.03 17.02 12.28
C ASP A 5 2.82 15.50 12.46
N LEU A 6 3.42 14.69 11.58
CA LEU A 6 3.42 13.22 11.69
C LEU A 6 4.06 12.69 12.99
N ARG A 7 5.10 13.36 13.49
CA ARG A 7 5.79 12.93 14.72
C ARG A 7 4.93 13.22 15.94
N ASP A 8 4.22 14.34 15.94
CA ASP A 8 3.40 14.75 17.08
C ASP A 8 2.08 13.94 17.12
N MET A 9 1.43 13.71 15.97
CA MET A 9 0.31 12.76 15.86
C MET A 9 0.66 11.34 16.36
N TYR A 10 1.87 10.88 16.07
CA TYR A 10 2.32 9.56 16.50
C TYR A 10 2.61 9.47 18.00
N LYS A 11 3.17 10.53 18.59
CA LYS A 11 3.35 10.61 20.05
C LYS A 11 2.02 10.57 20.78
N GLU A 12 1.00 11.23 20.22
CA GLU A 12 -0.37 11.19 20.75
C GLU A 12 -0.97 9.79 20.63
N ALA A 13 -0.88 9.15 19.46
CA ALA A 13 -1.37 7.79 19.26
C ALA A 13 -0.71 6.75 20.18
N ILE A 14 0.61 6.85 20.42
CA ILE A 14 1.29 5.96 21.38
C ILE A 14 0.82 6.23 22.81
N ARG A 15 0.62 7.50 23.18
CA ARG A 15 0.19 7.88 24.52
C ARG A 15 -1.21 7.32 24.80
N GLU A 16 -2.13 7.53 23.88
CA GLU A 16 -3.49 6.98 23.96
C GLU A 16 -3.49 5.45 24.02
N TRP A 17 -2.67 4.79 23.19
CA TRP A 17 -2.54 3.33 23.23
C TRP A 17 -2.00 2.83 24.57
N MET A 18 -0.99 3.51 25.14
CA MET A 18 -0.40 3.17 26.44
C MET A 18 -1.39 3.34 27.61
N GLU A 19 -2.22 4.38 27.55
CA GLU A 19 -3.29 4.62 28.54
C GLU A 19 -4.35 3.53 28.45
N ASN A 20 -4.85 3.26 27.24
CA ASN A 20 -5.83 2.18 27.01
C ASN A 20 -5.27 0.80 27.44
N TYR A 21 -4.02 0.50 27.10
CA TYR A 21 -3.36 -0.75 27.49
C TYR A 21 -3.25 -0.90 29.02
N ARG A 22 -2.94 0.20 29.73
CA ARG A 22 -2.85 0.21 31.19
C ARG A 22 -4.21 -0.10 31.84
N ASP A 23 -5.28 0.48 31.32
CA ASP A 23 -6.62 0.27 31.86
C ASP A 23 -7.14 -1.14 31.57
N ILE A 24 -6.88 -1.68 30.38
CA ILE A 24 -7.17 -3.09 30.03
C ILE A 24 -6.43 -4.06 30.97
N LEU A 25 -5.17 -3.77 31.33
CA LEU A 25 -4.44 -4.60 32.28
C LEU A 25 -5.01 -4.53 33.70
N LYS A 26 -5.53 -3.38 34.13
CA LYS A 26 -6.21 -3.26 35.44
C LYS A 26 -7.49 -4.09 35.46
N GLU A 27 -8.32 -3.97 34.44
CA GLU A 27 -9.55 -4.77 34.31
C GLU A 27 -9.25 -6.27 34.25
N TRP A 28 -8.25 -6.65 33.46
CA TRP A 28 -7.81 -8.04 33.36
C TRP A 28 -7.33 -8.57 34.71
N LYS A 29 -6.59 -7.77 35.49
CA LYS A 29 -6.12 -8.15 36.83
C LYS A 29 -7.29 -8.42 37.78
N GLU A 30 -8.37 -7.64 37.73
CA GLU A 30 -9.56 -7.91 38.55
C GLU A 30 -10.27 -9.19 38.10
N LYS A 31 -10.49 -9.38 36.79
CA LYS A 31 -11.05 -10.64 36.24
C LYS A 31 -10.23 -11.87 36.59
N LEU A 32 -8.90 -11.74 36.62
CA LEU A 32 -7.99 -12.83 36.99
C LEU A 32 -8.10 -13.17 38.48
N LYS A 33 -8.31 -12.17 39.36
CA LYS A 33 -8.54 -12.41 40.80
C LYS A 33 -9.86 -13.16 41.02
N GLU A 34 -10.92 -12.75 40.33
CA GLU A 34 -12.22 -13.43 40.38
C GLU A 34 -12.13 -14.87 39.89
N TRP A 35 -11.49 -15.08 38.73
CA TRP A 35 -11.19 -16.41 38.21
C TRP A 35 -10.39 -17.25 39.21
N LYS A 36 -9.38 -16.67 39.88
CA LYS A 36 -8.58 -17.39 40.89
C LYS A 36 -9.41 -17.82 42.11
N MET A 37 -10.37 -17.00 42.54
CA MET A 37 -11.31 -17.36 43.61
C MET A 37 -12.21 -18.52 43.18
N GLN A 38 -12.77 -18.45 41.97
CA GLN A 38 -13.61 -19.50 41.40
C GLN A 38 -12.82 -20.81 41.19
N ALA A 39 -11.60 -20.72 40.68
CA ALA A 39 -10.74 -21.86 40.45
C ALA A 39 -10.38 -22.59 41.76
N LYS A 40 -10.10 -21.86 42.84
CA LYS A 40 -9.89 -22.47 44.17
C LYS A 40 -11.12 -23.24 44.66
N ASN A 41 -12.32 -22.70 44.44
CA ASN A 41 -13.56 -23.36 44.83
C ASN A 41 -13.85 -24.62 43.98
N GLU A 42 -13.55 -24.59 42.68
CA GLU A 42 -13.72 -25.76 41.79
C GLU A 42 -12.70 -26.87 42.08
N ILE A 43 -11.44 -26.50 42.34
CA ILE A 43 -10.39 -27.45 42.76
C ILE A 43 -10.77 -28.10 44.10
N ALA A 44 -11.33 -27.34 45.05
CA ALA A 44 -11.80 -27.88 46.31
C ALA A 44 -12.97 -28.89 46.16
N LYS A 45 -13.74 -28.78 45.08
CA LYS A 45 -14.80 -29.74 44.71
C LYS A 45 -14.29 -30.93 43.88
N GLY A 46 -13.00 -31.00 43.58
CA GLY A 46 -12.39 -32.06 42.76
C GLY A 46 -12.54 -31.89 41.25
N SER A 47 -12.97 -30.71 40.78
CA SER A 47 -13.13 -30.39 39.36
C SER A 47 -11.96 -29.56 38.84
N LEU A 48 -11.62 -29.73 37.55
CA LEU A 48 -10.64 -28.89 36.87
C LEU A 48 -11.26 -27.54 36.51
N PRO A 49 -10.66 -26.41 36.91
CA PRO A 49 -11.19 -25.09 36.60
C PRO A 49 -10.99 -24.74 35.11
N PRO A 50 -11.85 -23.87 34.54
CA PRO A 50 -11.69 -23.39 33.18
C PRO A 50 -10.40 -22.57 33.03
N LEU A 51 -9.89 -22.43 31.81
CA LEU A 51 -8.68 -21.64 31.54
C LEU A 51 -8.84 -20.18 32.02
N PRO A 52 -7.76 -19.55 32.52
CA PRO A 52 -7.82 -18.16 32.94
C PRO A 52 -8.12 -17.24 31.75
N PRO A 53 -8.88 -16.15 31.97
CA PRO A 53 -9.14 -15.18 30.92
C PRO A 53 -7.81 -14.56 30.48
N LEU A 54 -7.61 -14.38 29.18
CA LEU A 54 -6.46 -13.66 28.62
C LEU A 54 -6.81 -12.16 28.45
N PRO A 55 -5.84 -11.24 28.61
CA PRO A 55 -6.08 -9.83 28.36
C PRO A 55 -6.29 -9.59 26.87
N ASN A 56 -7.31 -8.80 26.51
CA ASN A 56 -7.51 -8.37 25.13
C ASN A 56 -6.58 -7.18 24.85
N VAL A 57 -5.34 -7.48 24.50
CA VAL A 57 -4.33 -6.45 24.21
C VAL A 57 -4.69 -5.74 22.91
N PRO A 58 -4.97 -4.42 22.93
CA PRO A 58 -5.24 -3.66 21.71
C PRO A 58 -3.99 -3.73 20.84
N ARG A 59 -4.19 -4.03 19.56
CA ARG A 59 -3.08 -4.02 18.60
C ARG A 59 -2.47 -2.63 18.61
N MET A 60 -1.17 -2.58 18.90
CA MET A 60 -0.41 -1.35 18.79
C MET A 60 -0.59 -0.80 17.37
N PRO A 61 -0.86 0.50 17.19
CA PRO A 61 -0.89 1.09 15.86
C PRO A 61 0.43 0.72 15.16
N PRO A 62 0.38 0.23 13.90
CA PRO A 62 1.57 -0.25 13.23
C PRO A 62 2.59 0.87 13.24
N LEU A 63 3.69 0.65 13.98
CA LEU A 63 4.82 1.55 13.95
C LEU A 63 5.28 1.52 12.49
N GLN A 64 5.18 2.65 11.79
CA GLN A 64 5.81 2.83 10.48
C GLN A 64 7.32 2.99 10.69
N LEU A 65 7.93 2.08 11.44
CA LEU A 65 9.37 1.91 11.54
C LEU A 65 9.77 1.14 10.28
N HIS A 66 10.36 1.86 9.32
CA HIS A 66 10.91 1.36 8.05
C HIS A 66 9.89 0.69 7.13
N GLY A 67 9.01 1.49 6.52
CA GLY A 67 8.04 0.96 5.55
C GLY A 67 7.21 2.01 4.83
N ALA A 68 7.81 3.14 4.43
CA ALA A 68 7.24 3.87 3.31
C ALA A 68 7.22 2.90 2.12
N ARG A 69 6.02 2.56 1.61
CA ARG A 69 5.78 1.63 0.48
C ARG A 69 7.04 1.40 -0.37
N SER A 70 7.74 0.30 -0.12
CA SER A 70 8.99 0.01 -0.80
C SER A 70 8.71 -0.77 -2.08
N ASN A 71 9.36 -0.36 -3.17
CA ASN A 71 9.30 -1.10 -4.42
C ASN A 71 10.28 -2.28 -4.33
N VAL A 72 9.84 -3.45 -4.77
CA VAL A 72 10.69 -4.65 -4.85
C VAL A 72 11.12 -4.83 -6.29
N VAL A 73 12.43 -4.90 -6.52
CA VAL A 73 13.02 -5.19 -7.83
C VAL A 73 13.77 -6.51 -7.71
N ALA A 74 13.31 -7.53 -8.43
CA ALA A 74 14.05 -8.78 -8.56
C ALA A 74 15.14 -8.60 -9.63
N SER A 75 16.40 -8.83 -9.26
CA SER A 75 17.54 -8.75 -10.18
C SER A 75 18.41 -9.99 -10.07
N ARG A 76 19.02 -10.38 -11.20
CA ARG A 76 20.12 -11.34 -11.19
C ARG A 76 21.39 -10.62 -10.74
N ILE A 77 22.17 -11.27 -9.89
CA ILE A 77 23.44 -10.78 -9.35
C ILE A 77 24.47 -11.88 -9.63
N GLY A 78 25.70 -11.50 -10.00
CA GLY A 78 26.77 -12.45 -10.22
C GLY A 78 27.30 -13.05 -8.92
N ASP A 79 28.05 -14.15 -9.03
CA ASP A 79 28.55 -14.88 -7.87
C ASP A 79 29.60 -14.07 -7.08
N GLU A 80 30.37 -13.21 -7.75
CA GLU A 80 31.36 -12.36 -7.11
C GLU A 80 30.70 -11.25 -6.27
N GLU A 81 29.72 -10.56 -6.83
CA GLU A 81 28.98 -9.52 -6.12
C GLU A 81 28.17 -10.11 -4.96
N LEU A 82 27.58 -11.29 -5.14
CA LEU A 82 26.86 -11.99 -4.08
C LEU A 82 27.78 -12.33 -2.90
N LYS A 83 29.01 -12.81 -3.16
CA LYS A 83 30.01 -13.05 -2.11
C LYS A 83 30.37 -11.80 -1.34
N ILE A 84 30.50 -10.65 -2.02
CA ILE A 84 30.76 -9.37 -1.37
C ILE A 84 29.58 -8.99 -0.46
N ILE A 85 28.35 -9.13 -0.94
CA ILE A 85 27.14 -8.85 -0.14
C ILE A 85 27.11 -9.74 1.10
N ASP A 86 27.39 -11.03 0.96
CA ASP A 86 27.42 -11.98 2.08
C ASP A 86 28.50 -11.64 3.10
N MET A 87 29.70 -11.29 2.65
CA MET A 87 30.80 -10.84 3.52
C MET A 87 30.40 -9.61 4.36
N LEU A 88 29.65 -8.67 3.78
CA LEU A 88 29.19 -7.49 4.52
C LEU A 88 28.18 -7.84 5.62
N ILE A 89 27.37 -8.88 5.42
CA ILE A 89 26.44 -9.39 6.44
C ILE A 89 27.20 -10.16 7.52
N GLU A 90 28.13 -11.02 7.13
CA GLU A 90 28.99 -11.76 8.06
C GLU A 90 29.82 -10.83 8.95
N ALA A 91 30.28 -9.69 8.39
CA ALA A 91 30.95 -8.63 9.13
C ALA A 91 30.02 -7.82 10.07
N GLY A 92 28.71 -8.08 10.03
CA GLY A 92 27.70 -7.39 10.86
C GLY A 92 27.41 -5.96 10.43
N LEU A 93 27.78 -5.57 9.20
CA LEU A 93 27.51 -4.21 8.69
C LEU A 93 26.05 -4.02 8.26
N PHE A 94 25.38 -5.11 7.88
CA PHE A 94 23.97 -5.13 7.50
C PHE A 94 23.28 -6.37 8.07
N GLU A 95 21.99 -6.25 8.39
CA GLU A 95 21.21 -7.36 8.93
C GLU A 95 20.71 -8.29 7.80
N THR A 96 20.50 -7.76 6.59
CA THR A 96 19.98 -8.53 5.46
C THR A 96 20.66 -8.20 4.13
N ARG A 97 20.65 -9.16 3.18
CA ARG A 97 21.13 -8.96 1.79
C ARG A 97 20.42 -7.81 1.10
N SER A 98 19.11 -7.72 1.27
CA SER A 98 18.28 -6.64 0.69
C SER A 98 18.68 -5.26 1.19
N GLU A 99 19.05 -5.13 2.45
CA GLU A 99 19.52 -3.88 3.04
C GLU A 99 20.90 -3.48 2.48
N ALA A 100 21.84 -4.43 2.47
CA ALA A 100 23.17 -4.22 1.89
C ALA A 100 23.09 -3.80 0.41
N VAL A 101 22.25 -4.47 -0.38
CA VAL A 101 22.02 -4.12 -1.79
C VAL A 101 21.40 -2.73 -1.92
N ALA A 102 20.39 -2.39 -1.12
CA ALA A 102 19.76 -1.08 -1.17
C ALA A 102 20.76 0.04 -0.85
N PHE A 103 21.65 -0.19 0.13
CA PHE A 103 22.73 0.73 0.46
C PHE A 103 23.71 0.91 -0.71
N LEU A 104 24.23 -0.18 -1.26
CA LEU A 104 25.18 -0.15 -2.38
C LEU A 104 24.59 0.52 -3.62
N VAL A 105 23.32 0.27 -3.93
CA VAL A 105 22.61 0.95 -5.03
C VAL A 105 22.49 2.45 -4.76
N ASN A 106 22.19 2.86 -3.52
CA ASN A 106 22.09 4.27 -3.16
C ASN A 106 23.43 4.99 -3.32
N GLU A 107 24.51 4.40 -2.83
CA GLU A 107 25.87 4.94 -2.97
C GLU A 107 26.31 4.95 -4.44
N GLY A 108 25.98 3.92 -5.22
CA GLY A 108 26.23 3.88 -6.66
C GLY A 108 25.51 5.00 -7.42
N ILE A 109 24.26 5.31 -7.04
CA ILE A 109 23.49 6.44 -7.61
C ILE A 109 24.18 7.76 -7.29
N LYS A 110 24.59 7.98 -6.04
CA LYS A 110 25.30 9.20 -5.64
C LYS A 110 26.63 9.35 -6.37
N ALA A 111 27.39 8.27 -6.48
CA ALA A 111 28.70 8.27 -7.13
C ALA A 111 28.61 8.57 -8.64
N ARG A 112 27.48 8.27 -9.28
CA ARG A 112 27.25 8.46 -10.73
C ARG A 112 26.14 9.46 -11.03
N GLN A 113 25.90 10.37 -10.10
CA GLN A 113 24.86 11.40 -10.19
C GLN A 113 25.01 12.25 -11.46
N ASP A 114 26.24 12.53 -11.88
CA ASP A 114 26.58 13.29 -13.08
C ASP A 114 26.03 12.66 -14.37
N ILE A 115 26.17 11.34 -14.51
CA ILE A 115 25.68 10.59 -15.67
C ILE A 115 24.15 10.49 -15.61
N ILE A 116 23.61 10.22 -14.43
CA ILE A 116 22.17 10.13 -14.22
C ILE A 116 21.49 11.45 -14.60
N GLU A 117 22.09 12.59 -14.25
CA GLU A 117 21.59 13.92 -14.62
C GLU A 117 21.62 14.16 -16.13
N LYS A 118 22.72 13.80 -16.81
CA LYS A 118 22.82 13.90 -18.27
C LYS A 118 21.74 13.06 -18.97
N VAL A 119 21.56 11.81 -18.55
CA VAL A 119 20.52 10.91 -19.07
C VAL A 119 19.13 11.48 -18.80
N SER A 120 18.89 11.99 -17.59
CA SER A 120 17.62 12.62 -17.22
C SER A 120 17.29 13.84 -18.08
N SER A 121 18.29 14.69 -18.37
CA SER A 121 18.11 15.86 -19.26
C SER A 121 17.74 15.43 -20.67
N ALA A 122 18.48 14.49 -21.26
CA ALA A 122 18.21 13.99 -22.60
C ALA A 122 16.80 13.36 -22.70
N LEU A 123 16.39 12.58 -21.70
CA LEU A 123 15.05 11.99 -21.67
C LEU A 123 13.94 13.04 -21.53
N LYS A 124 14.18 14.13 -20.80
CA LYS A 124 13.23 15.25 -20.71
C LYS A 124 13.05 15.95 -22.05
N GLU A 125 14.15 16.18 -22.77
CA GLU A 125 14.11 16.77 -24.12
C GLU A 125 13.31 15.88 -25.09
N ILE A 126 13.57 14.57 -25.09
CA ILE A 126 12.81 13.61 -25.92
C ILE A 126 11.32 13.67 -25.60
N ARG A 127 10.95 13.69 -24.31
CA ARG A 127 9.53 13.81 -23.90
C ARG A 127 8.90 15.11 -24.37
N LYS A 128 9.62 16.23 -24.28
CA LYS A 128 9.15 17.54 -24.76
C LYS A 128 8.92 17.51 -26.27
N ILE A 129 9.86 16.95 -27.04
CA ILE A 129 9.74 16.84 -28.49
C ILE A 129 8.55 15.96 -28.86
N ARG A 130 8.35 14.81 -28.19
CA ARG A 130 7.18 13.94 -28.41
C ARG A 130 5.87 14.69 -28.16
N GLN A 131 5.78 15.41 -27.05
CA GLN A 131 4.59 16.20 -26.73
C GLN A 131 4.32 17.31 -27.77
N GLN A 132 5.36 18.02 -28.20
CA GLN A 132 5.23 19.05 -29.25
C GLN A 132 4.75 18.45 -30.58
N ALA A 133 5.26 17.29 -30.97
CA ALA A 133 4.80 16.58 -32.15
C ALA A 133 3.33 16.15 -32.04
N GLU A 134 2.92 15.60 -30.89
CA GLU A 134 1.52 15.23 -30.63
C GLU A 134 0.59 16.45 -30.70
N GLU A 135 1.00 17.59 -30.13
CA GLU A 135 0.24 18.84 -30.21
C GLU A 135 0.13 19.38 -31.64
N GLN A 136 1.22 19.32 -32.42
CA GLN A 136 1.22 19.72 -33.83
C GLN A 136 0.30 18.82 -34.65
N VAL A 137 0.36 17.50 -34.47
CA VAL A 137 -0.54 16.55 -35.14
C VAL A 137 -2.00 16.82 -34.74
N LYS A 138 -2.27 17.12 -33.47
CA LYS A 138 -3.63 17.46 -33.00
C LYS A 138 -4.14 18.75 -33.63
N LYS A 139 -3.30 19.77 -33.79
CA LYS A 139 -3.67 21.02 -34.50
C LYS A 139 -3.97 20.74 -35.97
N LEU A 140 -3.07 20.04 -36.67
CA LEU A 140 -3.27 19.68 -38.07
C LEU A 140 -4.54 18.84 -38.28
N ARG A 141 -4.85 17.91 -37.39
CA ARG A 141 -6.12 17.16 -37.44
C ARG A 141 -7.35 18.07 -37.33
N LYS A 142 -7.31 19.09 -36.47
CA LYS A 142 -8.39 20.10 -36.38
C LYS A 142 -8.48 20.95 -37.63
N ASP A 143 -7.35 21.42 -38.14
CA ASP A 143 -7.28 22.29 -39.33
C ASP A 143 -7.73 21.56 -40.60
N LEU A 144 -7.45 20.25 -40.70
CA LEU A 144 -7.90 19.39 -41.79
C LEU A 144 -9.36 18.93 -41.66
N GLY A 145 -10.09 19.37 -40.63
CA GLY A 145 -11.48 18.96 -40.38
C GLY A 145 -11.65 17.49 -40.01
N LEU A 146 -10.55 16.79 -39.68
CA LEU A 146 -10.53 15.41 -39.18
C LEU A 146 -10.71 15.36 -37.66
N ALA A 147 -11.05 16.48 -37.02
CA ALA A 147 -11.56 16.46 -35.67
C ALA A 147 -12.92 15.76 -35.73
N GLU A 148 -12.89 14.45 -35.49
CA GLU A 148 -14.05 13.76 -34.93
C GLU A 148 -14.57 14.69 -33.82
N SER A 149 -15.78 15.19 -34.01
CA SER A 149 -16.59 15.55 -32.87
C SER A 149 -16.40 14.39 -31.91
N GLU A 150 -15.90 14.67 -30.70
CA GLU A 150 -16.27 13.85 -29.55
C GLU A 150 -17.80 13.91 -29.55
N GLU A 151 -18.43 13.05 -30.35
CA GLU A 151 -19.82 12.72 -30.20
C GLU A 151 -19.88 12.30 -28.76
N LYS A 152 -20.51 13.15 -27.96
CA LYS A 152 -21.20 12.69 -26.77
C LYS A 152 -22.19 11.65 -27.29
N THR A 153 -21.72 10.44 -27.52
CA THR A 153 -22.57 9.27 -27.63
C THR A 153 -23.26 9.24 -26.29
N SER A 154 -24.53 9.66 -26.27
CA SER A 154 -25.45 9.49 -25.17
C SER A 154 -25.49 7.99 -24.87
N GLY A 155 -24.52 7.51 -24.11
CA GLY A 155 -24.29 6.09 -23.86
C GLY A 155 -25.48 5.52 -23.10
N ARG A 156 -25.96 4.35 -23.51
CA ARG A 156 -26.93 3.60 -22.74
C ARG A 156 -26.19 2.98 -21.56
N PHE A 157 -26.33 3.54 -20.35
CA PHE A 157 -25.69 3.00 -19.15
C PHE A 157 -26.63 2.09 -18.34
N CYS A 158 -26.07 1.08 -17.68
CA CYS A 158 -26.84 0.28 -16.72
C CYS A 158 -27.07 1.09 -15.43
N HIS A 159 -28.33 1.23 -15.01
CA HIS A 159 -28.69 1.98 -13.79
C HIS A 159 -28.17 1.36 -12.49
N GLN A 160 -27.82 0.06 -12.48
CA GLN A 160 -27.37 -0.62 -11.26
C GLN A 160 -25.84 -0.74 -11.17
N CYS A 161 -25.14 -1.03 -12.27
CA CYS A 161 -23.68 -1.17 -12.24
C CYS A 161 -22.90 -0.03 -12.90
N GLY A 162 -23.60 0.94 -13.52
CA GLY A 162 -23.00 2.12 -14.16
C GLY A 162 -22.17 1.80 -15.40
N ARG A 163 -22.15 0.54 -15.87
CA ARG A 163 -21.39 0.16 -17.06
C ARG A 163 -22.06 0.65 -18.33
N ASP A 164 -21.21 1.02 -19.29
CA ASP A 164 -21.62 1.41 -20.62
C ASP A 164 -22.12 0.17 -21.40
N LEU A 165 -23.29 0.32 -22.02
CA LEU A 165 -23.95 -0.68 -22.85
C LEU A 165 -24.06 -0.21 -24.30
N ALA A 166 -23.42 0.90 -24.68
CA ALA A 166 -23.45 1.45 -26.05
C ALA A 166 -22.98 0.44 -27.12
N ASN A 167 -22.11 -0.51 -26.73
CA ASN A 167 -21.58 -1.56 -27.61
C ASN A 167 -22.41 -2.86 -27.62
N LEU A 168 -23.58 -2.90 -26.96
CA LEU A 168 -24.45 -4.08 -26.90
C LEU A 168 -25.72 -3.91 -27.76
N PRO A 169 -26.29 -5.00 -28.32
CA PRO A 169 -27.54 -4.93 -29.08
C PRO A 169 -28.68 -4.28 -28.27
N ALA A 170 -29.47 -3.42 -28.91
CA ALA A 170 -30.52 -2.64 -28.25
C ALA A 170 -31.63 -3.49 -27.61
N GLU A 171 -31.80 -4.72 -28.09
CA GLU A 171 -32.80 -5.71 -27.64
C GLU A 171 -32.44 -6.38 -26.30
N ILE A 172 -31.25 -6.09 -25.75
CA ILE A 172 -30.82 -6.72 -24.51
C ILE A 172 -31.66 -6.24 -23.31
N GLN A 173 -32.49 -7.13 -22.77
CA GLN A 173 -33.36 -6.83 -21.63
C GLN A 173 -32.66 -6.96 -20.28
N VAL A 174 -31.49 -7.61 -20.24
CA VAL A 174 -30.76 -7.94 -19.01
C VAL A 174 -29.29 -7.54 -19.15
N CYS A 175 -28.75 -6.82 -18.17
CA CYS A 175 -27.33 -6.44 -18.17
C CYS A 175 -26.43 -7.68 -18.00
N PRO A 176 -25.48 -7.96 -18.91
CA PRO A 176 -24.58 -9.12 -18.81
C PRO A 176 -23.65 -9.09 -17.59
N TYR A 177 -23.41 -7.92 -17.03
CA TYR A 177 -22.40 -7.72 -15.99
C TYR A 177 -22.96 -7.83 -14.57
N CYS A 178 -24.24 -7.52 -14.37
CA CYS A 178 -24.86 -7.52 -13.04
C CYS A 178 -26.22 -8.23 -12.99
N GLY A 179 -26.75 -8.70 -14.11
CA GLY A 179 -28.02 -9.44 -14.17
C GLY A 179 -29.27 -8.57 -14.02
N THR A 180 -29.14 -7.26 -13.91
CA THR A 180 -30.27 -6.35 -13.73
C THR A 180 -31.07 -6.19 -15.01
N ARG A 181 -32.41 -6.26 -14.94
CA ARG A 181 -33.28 -5.91 -16.06
C ARG A 181 -33.14 -4.43 -16.41
N LEU A 182 -32.74 -4.14 -17.64
CA LEU A 182 -32.69 -2.79 -18.17
C LEU A 182 -34.13 -2.43 -18.52
N LYS A 183 -34.76 -1.56 -17.73
CA LYS A 183 -36.18 -1.19 -17.93
C LYS A 183 -36.42 -0.78 -19.38
N GLU A 184 -37.50 -1.32 -19.96
CA GLU A 184 -38.06 -0.89 -21.24
C GLU A 184 -38.46 0.59 -21.11
N ALA A 185 -38.03 1.42 -22.06
CA ALA A 185 -38.66 2.70 -22.34
C ALA A 185 -39.62 2.48 -23.51
#